data_AF-A0A8I0H916-F1
#
_entry.id   AF-A0A8I0H916-F1
#
_cell.length_a   1.000
_cell.length_b   1.000
_cell.length_c   1.000
_cell.angle_alpha   90.00
_cell.angle_beta   90.00
_cell.angle_gamma   90.00
#
_symmetry.space_group_name_H-M   'P 1'
#
loop_
_entity.id
_entity.type
_entity.pdbx_description
1 polymer ?
#
loop_
_entity_poly.entity_id
_entity_poly.type
_entity_poly.pdbx_seq_one_letter_code
_entity_poly.pdbx_strand_id
1 'polypeptide(L)' 'NLFNEIYKSSDLNVDESIDLFEQLNHIKMHANQRDAVTLAVNKGVSVITGGPGTGKTTIVKCMLQIFKSMRKSVKLLAPT' A
#
# COMPACT_ATOMS: atom_id res chain seq x y z
N ASN A 1 20.37 4.34 -3.64
CA ASN A 1 20.05 3.03 -4.24
C ASN A 1 18.86 3.25 -5.19
N LEU A 2 18.67 2.36 -6.16
CA LEU A 2 17.62 2.48 -7.19
C LEU A 2 16.23 2.78 -6.61
N PHE A 3 15.93 2.23 -5.43
CA PHE A 3 14.70 2.50 -4.67
C PHE A 3 14.48 4.00 -4.40
N ASN A 4 15.48 4.74 -3.94
CA ASN A 4 15.33 6.16 -3.61
C ASN A 4 15.28 7.09 -4.84
N GLU A 5 15.68 6.60 -6.01
CA GLU A 5 15.76 7.41 -7.22
C GLU A 5 14.42 7.44 -7.98
N ILE A 6 13.65 6.35 -7.91
CA ILE A 6 12.29 6.25 -8.46
C ILE A 6 11.31 7.17 -7.72
N TYR A 7 11.46 7.35 -6.40
CA TYR A 7 10.51 8.11 -5.57
C TYR A 7 10.86 9.59 -5.36
N LYS A 8 11.59 10.19 -6.30
CA LYS A 8 12.11 11.56 -6.18
C LYS A 8 11.14 12.66 -6.66
N SER A 9 10.00 12.31 -7.25
CA SER A 9 9.01 13.27 -7.78
C SER A 9 7.92 13.65 -6.76
N SER A 10 7.44 14.88 -6.86
CA SER A 10 6.50 15.54 -5.95
C SER A 10 5.07 15.01 -5.99
N ASP A 11 4.73 14.12 -6.93
CA ASP A 11 3.41 13.50 -7.04
C ASP A 11 3.59 11.98 -7.15
N LEU A 12 3.38 11.28 -6.02
CA LEU A 12 3.45 9.83 -5.99
C LEU A 12 2.17 9.25 -6.58
N ASN A 13 2.29 8.59 -7.73
CA ASN A 13 1.19 7.84 -8.32
C ASN A 13 0.96 6.53 -7.52
N VAL A 14 -0.19 6.42 -6.88
CA VAL A 14 -0.52 5.25 -6.05
C VAL A 14 -0.66 3.99 -6.90
N ASP A 15 -1.22 4.09 -8.11
CA ASP A 15 -1.40 2.94 -8.99
C ASP A 15 -0.06 2.36 -9.45
N GLU A 16 0.89 3.21 -9.83
CA GLU A 16 2.25 2.78 -10.17
C GLU A 16 2.94 2.12 -8.98
N SER A 17 2.69 2.61 -7.77
CA SER A 17 3.25 2.03 -6.56
C SER A 17 2.64 0.66 -6.23
N ILE A 18 1.35 0.47 -6.52
CA ILE A 18 0.68 -0.83 -6.42
C ILE A 18 1.24 -1.79 -7.48
N ASP A 19 1.42 -1.34 -8.72
CA ASP A 19 1.98 -2.16 -9.80
C ASP A 19 3.40 -2.62 -9.46
N LEU A 20 4.23 -1.72 -8.93
CA LEU A 20 5.56 -2.07 -8.45
C LEU A 20 5.50 -3.06 -7.29
N PHE A 21 4.58 -2.90 -6.34
CA PHE A 21 4.37 -3.85 -5.25
C PHE A 21 3.97 -5.24 -5.76
N GLU A 22 3.05 -5.32 -6.73
CA GLU A 22 2.65 -6.55 -7.39
C GLU A 22 3.83 -7.26 -8.08
N GLN A 23 4.62 -6.50 -8.83
CA GLN A 23 5.82 -7.00 -9.51
C GLN A 23 6.87 -7.54 -8.54
N LEU A 24 7.23 -6.77 -7.51
CA LEU A 24 8.27 -7.14 -6.54
C LEU A 24 7.88 -8.34 -5.68
N ASN A 25 6.58 -8.55 -5.44
CA ASN A 25 6.08 -9.65 -4.61
C ASN A 25 5.54 -10.83 -5.43
N HIS A 26 5.59 -10.75 -6.77
CA HIS A 26 5.05 -11.76 -7.68
C HIS A 26 3.58 -12.14 -7.39
N ILE A 27 2.75 -11.13 -7.16
CA ILE A 27 1.31 -11.29 -6.89
C ILE A 27 0.47 -10.37 -7.78
N LYS A 28 -0.83 -10.65 -7.88
CA LYS A 28 -1.81 -9.71 -8.44
C LYS A 28 -2.87 -9.42 -7.39
N MET A 29 -3.08 -8.15 -7.09
CA MET A 29 -4.15 -7.69 -6.21
C MET A 29 -5.46 -7.61 -6.99
N HIS A 30 -6.55 -8.01 -6.34
CA HIS A 30 -7.88 -7.79 -6.90
C HIS A 30 -8.21 -6.29 -6.93
N ALA A 31 -9.09 -5.87 -7.85
CA ALA A 31 -9.47 -4.47 -8.00
C ALA A 31 -9.89 -3.83 -6.67
N ASN A 32 -10.73 -4.50 -5.87
CA ASN A 32 -11.15 -4.01 -4.56
C ASN A 32 -10.02 -3.86 -3.53
N GLN A 33 -8.94 -4.64 -3.63
CA GLN A 33 -7.76 -4.49 -2.78
C GLN A 33 -6.94 -3.28 -3.22
N ARG A 34 -6.86 -3.01 -4.53
CA ARG A 34 -6.24 -1.79 -5.09
C ARG A 34 -7.01 -0.56 -4.64
N ASP A 35 -8.34 -0.58 -4.77
CA ASP A 35 -9.22 0.49 -4.30
C ASP A 35 -9.05 0.75 -2.80
N ALA A 36 -8.94 -0.31 -1.99
CA ALA A 36 -8.69 -0.19 -0.56
C ALA A 36 -7.35 0.50 -0.25
N VAL A 37 -6.28 0.18 -0.98
CA VAL A 37 -4.98 0.87 -0.86
C VAL A 37 -5.12 2.33 -1.28
N THR A 38 -5.68 2.60 -2.46
CA THR A 38 -5.82 3.95 -3.01
C THR A 38 -6.66 4.85 -2.11
N LEU A 39 -7.76 4.34 -1.57
CA LEU A 39 -8.59 5.08 -0.62
C LEU A 39 -7.83 5.37 0.68
N ALA A 40 -7.20 4.35 1.27
CA ALA A 40 -6.50 4.48 2.56
C ALA A 40 -5.29 5.41 2.50
N VAL A 41 -4.58 5.47 1.37
CA VAL A 41 -3.45 6.39 1.18
C VAL A 41 -3.93 7.84 1.03
N ASN A 42 -5.10 8.06 0.43
CA ASN A 42 -5.59 9.40 0.06
C ASN A 42 -6.61 10.00 1.04
N LYS A 43 -7.06 9.27 2.07
CA LYS A 43 -8.03 9.74 3.07
C LYS A 43 -7.41 9.80 4.46
N GLY A 44 -7.82 10.78 5.27
CA GLY A 44 -7.31 10.96 6.63
C GLY A 44 -7.67 9.82 7.60
N VAL A 45 -8.80 9.15 7.35
CA VAL A 45 -9.24 7.95 8.08
C VAL A 45 -9.88 6.98 7.08
N SER A 46 -9.64 5.68 7.23
CA SER A 46 -10.23 4.63 6.40
C SER A 46 -10.47 3.35 7.22
N VAL A 47 -11.51 2.59 6.86
CA VAL A 47 -11.82 1.29 7.45
C VAL A 47 -11.80 0.24 6.35
N ILE A 48 -11.01 -0.81 6.52
CA ILE A 48 -10.89 -1.91 5.56
C ILE A 48 -11.45 -3.18 6.22
N THR A 49 -12.53 -3.70 5.66
CA THR A 49 -13.20 -4.91 6.14
C THR A 49 -13.05 -6.07 5.16
N GLY A 50 -13.17 -7.29 5.64
CA GLY A 50 -13.21 -8.49 4.80
C GLY A 50 -13.14 -9.77 5.62
N GLY A 51 -13.66 -10.86 5.08
CA GLY A 51 -13.63 -12.17 5.72
C GLY A 51 -12.21 -12.75 5.90
N PRO A 52 -12.07 -13.91 6.55
CA PRO A 52 -10.82 -14.66 6.56
C PRO A 52 -10.28 -14.90 5.14
N GLY A 53 -8.96 -14.84 4.95
CA GLY A 53 -8.33 -15.15 3.66
C GLY A 53 -8.43 -14.06 2.57
N THR A 54 -9.12 -12.94 2.77
CA THR A 54 -9.31 -11.90 1.72
C THR A 54 -8.11 -11.00 1.45
N GLY A 55 -6.91 -11.34 1.95
CA GLY A 55 -5.69 -10.59 1.67
C GLY A 55 -5.55 -9.25 2.39
N LYS A 56 -6.23 -9.02 3.52
CA LYS A 56 -6.07 -7.79 4.33
C LYS A 56 -4.60 -7.49 4.67
N THR A 57 -3.82 -8.51 5.02
CA THR A 57 -2.38 -8.37 5.28
C THR A 57 -1.61 -7.93 4.04
N THR A 58 -2.03 -8.34 2.84
CA THR A 58 -1.45 -7.88 1.57
C THR A 58 -1.70 -6.39 1.36
N ILE A 59 -2.93 -5.92 1.63
CA ILE A 59 -3.27 -4.49 1.60
C ILE A 59 -2.36 -3.70 2.56
N VAL A 60 -2.21 -4.18 3.81
CA VAL A 60 -1.32 -3.55 4.80
C VAL A 60 0.13 -3.49 4.31
N LYS A 61 0.67 -4.57 3.74
CA LYS A 61 2.04 -4.61 3.19
C LYS A 61 2.24 -3.62 2.05
N CYS A 62 1.28 -3.50 1.14
CA CYS A 62 1.32 -2.54 0.05
C CYS A 62 1.35 -1.10 0.59
N MET A 63 0.44 -0.76 1.51
CA MET A 63 0.42 0.56 2.15
C MET A 63 1.73 0.88 2.89
N LEU A 64 2.34 -0.11 3.57
CA LEU A 64 3.63 0.09 4.23
C LEU A 64 4.74 0.45 3.25
N GLN A 65 4.74 -0.14 2.05
CA GLN A 65 5.73 0.20 1.01
C GLN A 65 5.52 1.62 0.51
N ILE A 66 4.27 2.01 0.22
CA ILE A 66 3.90 3.34 -0.24
C ILE A 66 4.24 4.41 0.81
N PHE A 67 3.87 4.21 2.06
CA PHE A 67 4.18 5.21 3.10
C PHE A 67 5.69 5.34 3.37
N LYS A 68 6.45 4.25 3.23
CA LYS A 68 7.92 4.29 3.30
C LYS A 68 8.53 5.10 2.16
N SER A 69 8.03 4.95 0.92
CA SER A 69 8.53 5.76 -0.21
C SER A 69 8.18 7.24 -0.05
N MET A 70 7.05 7.55 0.57
CA MET A 70 6.67 8.91 0.97
C MET A 70 7.44 9.45 2.20
N ARG A 71 8.41 8.69 2.73
CA ARG A 71 9.17 9.01 3.96
C ARG A 71 8.28 9.28 5.19
N LYS A 72 7.12 8.62 5.27
CA LYS A 72 6.22 8.69 6.43
C LYS A 72 6.63 7.67 7.49
N SER A 73 6.45 8.04 8.76
CA SER A 73 6.54 7.10 9.87
C SER A 73 5.24 6.31 9.97
N VAL A 74 5.33 4.98 10.11
CA VAL A 74 4.16 4.10 10.23
C VAL A 74 4.25 3.30 11.52
N LYS A 75 3.15 3.22 12.27
CA LYS A 75 2.98 2.35 13.42
C LYS A 75 1.88 1.33 13.12
N LEU A 76 2.12 0.07 13.48
CA LEU A 76 1.15 -1.01 13.36
C LEU A 76 0.70 -1.43 14.77
N LEU A 77 -0.58 -1.74 14.90
CA LEU A 77 -1.21 -2.17 16.15
C LEU A 77 -2.18 -3.31 15.83
N ALA A 78 -2.33 -4.24 16.76
CA ALA A 78 -3.33 -5.30 16.71
C ALA A 78 -3.88 -5.52 18.14
N PRO A 79 -5.18 -5.83 18.29
CA PRO A 79 -5.71 -6.28 19.58
C PRO A 79 -5.11 -7.65 19.93
N THR A 80 -4.64 -7.81 21.17
CA THR A 80 -4.07 -9.07 21.71
C THR A 80 -5.15 -10.07 22.07
#